data_AF-A0A416HE78-F1
#
_entry.id   AF-A0A416HE78-F1
#
_cell.length_a   1.000
_cell.length_b   1.000
_cell.length_c   1.000
_cell.angle_alpha   90.00
_cell.angle_beta   90.00
_cell.angle_gamma   90.00
#
_symmetry.space_group_name_H-M   'P 1'
#
loop_
_entity.id
_entity.type
_entity.pdbx_description
1 polymer ?
#
loop_
_entity_poly.entity_id
_entity_poly.type
_entity_poly.pdbx_seq_one_letter_code
_entity_poly.pdbx_strand_id
1 'polypeptide(L)'
;MKDDKVLKAKINAKGMQISVVSNGSYDDYISLTDIAKYKNPEYPGYVIQNWMRNRSTIEFLGFGEQLNNPDFNYLKFEAIKISYNSIFIN
;
A
#
# COMPACT_ATOMS: atom_id res chain seq x y z
N MET A 1 12.24 -18.07 -12.54
CA MET A 1 12.90 -16.75 -12.48
C MET A 1 11.88 -15.76 -11.95
N LYS A 2 12.22 -14.93 -10.96
CA LYS A 2 11.41 -13.74 -10.68
C LYS A 2 11.66 -12.81 -11.86
N ASP A 3 10.65 -12.54 -12.67
CA ASP A 3 10.79 -11.53 -13.72
C ASP A 3 11.16 -10.20 -13.06
N ASP A 4 12.23 -9.58 -13.53
CA ASP A 4 12.71 -8.32 -12.98
C ASP A 4 11.64 -7.24 -13.18
N LYS A 5 11.08 -6.76 -12.07
CA LYS A 5 10.11 -5.68 -12.06
C LYS A 5 10.81 -4.39 -12.51
N VAL A 6 10.33 -3.81 -13.61
CA VAL A 6 10.89 -2.60 -14.21
C VAL A 6 9.88 -1.47 -14.18
N LEU A 7 10.36 -0.24 -14.08
CA LEU A 7 9.51 0.94 -14.23
C LEU A 7 8.99 0.98 -15.67
N LYS A 8 7.69 0.78 -15.89
CA LYS A 8 7.13 0.68 -17.24
C LYS A 8 6.27 1.85 -17.66
N ALA A 9 5.60 2.49 -16.73
CA ALA A 9 4.61 3.50 -17.06
C ALA A 9 4.47 4.55 -15.96
N LYS A 10 3.76 5.63 -16.31
CA LYS A 10 3.31 6.64 -15.38
C LYS A 10 1.83 6.90 -15.61
N ILE A 11 1.06 6.92 -14.53
CA ILE A 11 -0.37 7.27 -14.58
C ILE A 11 -0.55 8.71 -14.08
N ASN A 12 -1.50 9.43 -14.66
CA ASN A 12 -1.86 10.77 -14.21
C ASN A 12 -3.16 10.71 -13.42
N ALA A 13 -3.12 11.07 -12.14
CA ALA A 13 -4.28 11.12 -11.27
C ALA A 13 -4.32 12.45 -10.54
N LYS A 14 -5.41 13.22 -10.70
CA LYS A 14 -5.57 14.55 -10.09
C LYS A 14 -4.37 15.50 -10.29
N GLY A 15 -3.75 15.45 -11.47
CA GLY A 15 -2.57 16.25 -11.79
C GLY A 15 -1.25 15.74 -11.19
N MET A 16 -1.27 14.63 -10.45
CA MET A 16 -0.06 13.95 -9.97
C MET A 16 0.34 12.84 -10.94
N GLN A 17 1.63 12.81 -11.28
CA GLN A 17 2.22 11.72 -12.03
C GLN A 17 2.68 10.62 -11.07
N ILE A 18 2.09 9.44 -11.16
CA ILE A 18 2.38 8.30 -10.28
C ILE A 18 3.13 7.24 -11.08
N SER A 19 4.27 6.82 -10.56
CA SER A 19 5.09 5.79 -11.19
C SER A 19 4.43 4.40 -11.08
N VAL A 20 4.48 3.61 -12.14
CA VAL A 20 4.02 2.22 -12.17
C VAL A 20 5.19 1.29 -12.48
N VAL A 21 5.38 0.29 -11.62
CA VAL A 21 6.38 -0.76 -11.75
C VAL A 21 5.66 -2.05 -12.13
N SER A 22 6.04 -2.63 -13.26
CA SER A 22 5.36 -3.76 -13.88
C SER A 22 6.37 -4.71 -14.51
N ASN A 23 6.07 -6.00 -14.49
CA ASN A 23 6.74 -6.99 -15.33
C ASN A 23 5.87 -7.40 -16.54
N GLY A 24 4.68 -6.82 -16.71
CA GLY A 24 3.69 -7.22 -17.72
C GLY A 24 2.74 -8.34 -17.27
N SER A 25 2.75 -8.72 -15.99
CA SER A 25 1.75 -9.58 -15.37
C SER A 25 0.65 -8.76 -14.66
N TYR A 26 -0.24 -9.44 -13.95
CA TYR A 26 -1.28 -8.81 -13.12
C TYR A 26 -0.76 -8.23 -11.79
N ASP A 27 0.54 -8.39 -11.50
CA ASP A 27 1.16 -7.96 -10.24
C ASP A 27 1.88 -6.60 -10.40
N ASP A 28 1.13 -5.60 -10.87
CA ASP A 28 1.65 -4.25 -11.07
C ASP A 28 1.60 -3.44 -9.77
N TYR A 29 2.66 -2.66 -9.51
CA TYR A 29 2.76 -1.81 -8.34
C TYR A 29 2.68 -0.35 -8.73
N ILE A 30 1.85 0.40 -8.02
CA ILE A 30 1.78 1.85 -8.10
C ILE A 30 2.60 2.47 -6.96
N SER A 31 3.30 3.57 -7.26
CA SER A 31 4.14 4.27 -6.29
C SER A 31 3.29 4.99 -5.23
N LEU A 32 3.24 4.42 -4.02
CA LEU A 32 2.55 5.03 -2.88
C LEU A 32 3.18 6.37 -2.48
N THR A 33 4.50 6.51 -2.62
CA THR A 33 5.22 7.75 -2.34
C THR A 33 4.78 8.87 -3.28
N ASP A 34 4.56 8.58 -4.56
CA ASP A 34 4.07 9.60 -5.51
C ASP A 34 2.63 10.02 -5.18
N ILE A 35 1.78 9.08 -4.75
CA ILE A 35 0.43 9.41 -4.27
C ILE A 35 0.51 10.29 -3.01
N ALA A 36 1.39 9.97 -2.06
CA ALA A 36 1.53 10.71 -0.81
C ALA A 36 2.01 12.16 -1.03
N LYS A 37 2.83 12.41 -2.04
CA LYS A 37 3.29 13.76 -2.42
C LYS A 37 2.14 14.70 -2.78
N TYR A 38 0.99 14.17 -3.22
CA TYR A 38 -0.18 15.00 -3.49
C TYR A 38 -0.70 15.69 -2.22
N LYS A 39 -0.57 15.02 -1.06
CA LYS A 39 -1.00 15.56 0.23
C LYS A 39 0.09 16.37 0.91
N ASN A 40 1.33 15.89 0.87
CA ASN A 40 2.49 16.62 1.39
C ASN A 40 3.74 16.23 0.58
N PRO A 41 4.23 17.11 -0.31
CA PRO A 41 5.40 16.81 -1.14
C PRO A 41 6.71 16.82 -0.34
N GLU A 42 6.79 17.55 0.78
CA GLU A 42 8.00 17.68 1.60
C GLU A 42 8.18 16.46 2.53
N TYR A 43 7.08 15.96 3.11
CA TYR A 43 7.09 14.84 4.04
C TYR A 43 6.11 13.71 3.65
N PRO A 44 6.24 13.10 2.46
CA PRO A 44 5.33 12.05 2.01
C PRO A 44 5.36 10.81 2.92
N GLY A 45 6.50 10.52 3.56
CA GLY A 45 6.63 9.43 4.52
C GLY A 45 5.73 9.58 5.75
N TYR A 46 5.50 10.81 6.23
CA TYR A 46 4.59 11.05 7.35
C TYR A 46 3.12 10.81 6.97
N VAL A 47 2.74 11.18 5.74
CA VAL A 47 1.42 10.89 5.19
C VAL A 47 1.18 9.37 5.13
N ILE A 48 2.15 8.61 4.63
CA ILE A 48 2.06 7.15 4.56
C ILE A 48 1.96 6.54 5.97
N GLN A 49 2.80 6.99 6.91
CA GLN A 49 2.72 6.52 8.30
C GLN A 49 1.34 6.77 8.92
N ASN A 50 0.73 7.93 8.67
CA ASN A 50 -0.61 8.23 9.15
C ASN A 50 -1.68 7.33 8.52
N TRP A 51 -1.60 7.05 7.22
CA TRP A 51 -2.48 6.09 6.55
C TRP A 51 -2.34 4.69 7.16
N MET A 52 -1.11 4.23 7.37
CA MET A 52 -0.85 2.90 7.95
C MET A 52 -1.19 2.81 9.44
N ARG A 53 -1.38 3.92 10.16
CA ARG A 53 -1.92 3.93 11.54
C ARG A 53 -3.44 3.87 11.57
N ASN A 54 -4.11 4.21 10.47
CA ASN A 54 -5.56 4.23 10.42
C ASN A 54 -6.12 2.82 10.21
N ARG A 55 -6.90 2.34 11.19
CA ARG A 55 -7.50 1.00 11.16
C ARG A 55 -8.33 0.74 9.90
N SER A 56 -9.15 1.68 9.47
CA SER A 56 -9.96 1.55 8.25
C SER A 56 -9.08 1.40 6.99
N THR A 57 -7.91 2.04 6.95
CA THR A 57 -6.97 1.88 5.84
C THR A 57 -6.36 0.48 5.83
N ILE A 58 -5.91 -0.02 7.00
CA ILE A 58 -5.36 -1.37 7.12
C ILE A 58 -6.41 -2.44 6.78
N GLU A 59 -7.65 -2.28 7.25
CA GLU A 59 -8.75 -3.18 6.92
C GLU A 59 -9.08 -3.18 5.42
N PHE A 60 -9.12 -1.99 4.78
CA PHE A 60 -9.36 -1.89 3.35
C PHE A 60 -8.26 -2.55 2.51
N LEU A 61 -6.99 -2.30 2.84
CA LEU A 61 -5.85 -2.93 2.16
C LEU A 61 -5.85 -4.44 2.37
N GLY A 62 -6.12 -4.90 3.59
CA GLY A 62 -6.21 -6.33 3.91
C GLY A 62 -7.35 -7.03 3.16
N PHE A 63 -8.51 -6.38 3.02
CA PHE A 63 -9.61 -6.90 2.22
C PHE A 63 -9.24 -7.03 0.75
N GLY A 64 -8.54 -6.03 0.19
CA GLY A 64 -8.02 -6.09 -1.17
C GLY A 64 -7.05 -7.25 -1.38
N GLU A 65 -6.13 -7.45 -0.44
CA GLU A 65 -5.20 -8.59 -0.46
C GLU A 65 -5.94 -9.93 -0.36
N GLN A 66 -6.93 -10.07 0.52
CA GLN A 66 -7.73 -11.30 0.64
C GLN A 66 -8.45 -11.67 -0.66
N LEU A 67 -8.88 -10.68 -1.44
CA LEU A 67 -9.57 -10.91 -2.71
C LEU A 67 -8.62 -11.27 -3.87
N ASN A 68 -7.41 -10.72 -3.87
CA ASN A 68 -6.52 -10.75 -5.04
C ASN A 68 -5.21 -11.53 -4.84
N ASN A 69 -4.88 -11.92 -3.62
CA ASN A 69 -3.66 -12.65 -3.27
C ASN A 69 -4.02 -14.07 -2.79
N PRO A 70 -3.93 -15.11 -3.64
CA PRO A 70 -4.26 -16.48 -3.27
C PRO A 70 -3.46 -17.03 -2.08
N ASP A 71 -2.25 -16.50 -1.87
CA ASP A 71 -1.33 -16.90 -0.80
C ASP A 71 -1.46 -16.01 0.45
N PHE A 72 -2.58 -15.31 0.60
CA PHE A 72 -2.76 -14.36 1.70
C PHE A 72 -2.61 -15.01 3.08
N ASN A 73 -1.70 -14.45 3.88
CA ASN A 73 -1.43 -14.96 5.23
C ASN A 73 -2.36 -14.32 6.27
N TYR A 74 -3.53 -14.94 6.44
CA TYR A 74 -4.55 -14.50 7.41
C TYR A 74 -4.01 -14.37 8.83
N LEU A 75 -3.21 -15.34 9.31
CA LEU A 75 -2.70 -15.33 10.69
C LEU A 75 -1.80 -14.12 10.97
N LYS A 76 -0.89 -13.78 10.03
CA LYS A 76 -0.04 -12.58 10.15
C LYS A 76 -0.88 -11.31 10.10
N PHE A 77 -1.91 -11.27 9.25
CA PHE A 77 -2.80 -10.12 9.17
C PHE A 77 -3.62 -9.91 10.45
N GLU A 78 -4.15 -10.99 11.06
CA GLU A 78 -4.80 -10.92 12.37
C GLU A 78 -3.86 -10.39 13.45
N ALA A 79 -2.61 -10.86 13.48
CA ALA A 79 -1.61 -10.36 14.43
C ALA A 79 -1.38 -8.84 14.28
N ILE A 80 -1.30 -8.33 13.06
CA ILE A 80 -1.21 -6.89 12.78
C ILE A 80 -2.42 -6.16 13.38
N LYS A 81 -3.64 -6.62 13.13
CA LYS A 81 -4.88 -6.01 13.67
C LYS A 81 -4.91 -6.01 15.21
N ILE A 82 -4.49 -7.09 15.84
CA ILE A 82 -4.44 -7.21 17.31
C ILE A 82 -3.42 -6.24 17.90
N SER A 83 -2.21 -6.15 17.32
CA SER A 83 -1.18 -5.21 17.78
C SER A 83 -1.66 -3.76 17.77
N TYR A 84 -2.53 -3.37 16.82
CA TYR A 84 -3.16 -2.04 16.86
C TYR A 84 -4.14 -1.87 18.02
N ASN A 85 -4.97 -2.87 18.31
CA ASN A 85 -5.96 -2.78 19.39
C ASN A 85 -5.30 -2.74 20.78
N SER A 86 -4.16 -3.42 20.96
CA SER A 86 -3.44 -3.46 22.24
C SER A 86 -2.71 -2.16 22.60
N ILE A 87 -2.53 -1.23 21.66
CA ILE A 87 -1.89 0.08 21.93
C ILE A 87 -2.85 1.08 22.61
N PHE A 88 -4.16 0.80 22.61
CA PHE A 88 -5.18 1.67 23.23
C PHE A 88 -5.71 1.16 24.58
N ILE A 89 -5.04 0.18 25.20
CA ILE A 89 -5.35 -0.28 26.56
C ILE A 89 -4.17 0.04 27.47
N ASN A 90 -4.11 1.30 27.93
CA ASN A 90 -3.48 1.75 29.17
C ASN A 90 -4.18 3.02 29.63
#